data_AF-A0A0F3NG40-F1
#
_entry.id   AF-A0A0F3NG40-F1
#
_cell.length_a   1.000
_cell.length_b   1.000
_cell.length_c   1.000
_cell.angle_alpha   90.00
_cell.angle_beta   90.00
_cell.angle_gamma   90.00
#
_symmetry.space_group_name_H-M   'P 1'
#
loop_
_entity.id
_entity.type
_entity.pdbx_description
1 polymer ?
#
loop_
_entity_poly.entity_id
_entity_poly.type
_entity_poly.pdbx_seq_one_letter_code
_entity_poly.pdbx_strand_id
1 'polypeptide(L)'
;MMSMAIVMAGNDVRAHDDVSALDTGGAGYFYVGLDYSPAFSKIRDFSIRESNGETKAVYPYLKDGKSVKLESNKFDWNTPDPRIGFKDNMLVAMEGSVGYGIGGARVELEIGYERFKTKGIRDSGSKEDEADTVYLLAKELAYDVVSGQTDNLAAALAKTSRNDIIQFAKAVEISHPDIDKKVCAIANTSSNKYGAGTASNGVLKCGEGGSDGTGPGSGAAALVHFRQYVLEKGKGWPGSEKTITDTNDNAKAVAGDLTKKLTLEEKTIVAGLLAKTIEGGEVVEIRAVSSTFTKT
;
A
#
# COMPACT_ATOMS: atom_id res chain seq x y z
N MET A 1 25.67 -20.95 -17.65
CA MET A 1 25.19 -21.96 -18.61
C MET A 1 24.24 -22.89 -17.88
N MET A 2 22.94 -22.78 -18.14
CA MET A 2 22.00 -23.86 -17.86
C MET A 2 21.40 -24.23 -19.21
N SER A 3 21.79 -25.40 -19.69
CA SER A 3 21.15 -26.10 -20.79
C SER A 3 20.09 -26.99 -20.16
N MET A 4 18.85 -26.90 -20.64
CA MET A 4 17.84 -27.91 -20.38
C MET A 4 17.42 -28.45 -21.74
N ALA A 5 17.92 -29.64 -22.05
CA ALA A 5 17.50 -30.42 -23.19
C ALA A 5 16.39 -31.37 -22.75
N ILE A 6 15.29 -31.40 -23.50
CA ILE A 6 14.30 -32.48 -23.42
C ILE A 6 14.24 -33.11 -24.80
N VAL A 7 14.79 -34.33 -24.89
CA VAL A 7 14.65 -35.22 -26.04
C VAL A 7 13.40 -36.05 -25.80
N MET A 8 12.41 -35.94 -26.68
CA MET A 8 11.34 -36.93 -26.80
C MET A 8 11.55 -37.67 -28.12
N ALA A 9 11.97 -38.92 -28.02
CA ALA A 9 12.07 -39.82 -29.15
C ALA A 9 10.71 -40.49 -29.38
N GLY A 10 10.13 -40.24 -30.56
CA GLY A 10 9.00 -40.95 -31.13
C GLY A 10 9.08 -40.77 -32.64
N ASN A 11 8.86 -41.83 -33.42
CA ASN A 11 9.06 -41.81 -34.87
C ASN A 11 8.29 -40.65 -35.54
N ASP A 12 9.00 -39.87 -36.37
CA ASP A 12 8.55 -38.75 -37.20
C ASP A 12 8.11 -37.45 -36.48
N VAL A 13 9.04 -36.80 -35.77
CA VAL A 13 8.91 -35.38 -35.39
C VAL A 13 9.47 -34.50 -36.51
N ARG A 14 8.62 -33.75 -37.21
CA ARG A 14 9.02 -32.71 -38.18
C ARG A 14 8.48 -31.36 -37.73
N ALA A 15 9.37 -30.41 -37.46
CA ALA A 15 9.01 -29.01 -37.31
C ALA A 15 8.72 -28.44 -38.70
N HIS A 16 7.54 -27.86 -38.91
CA HIS A 16 7.16 -27.28 -40.19
C HIS A 16 6.63 -25.86 -39.98
N ASP A 17 7.28 -24.90 -40.63
CA ASP A 17 6.73 -23.55 -40.85
C ASP A 17 5.48 -23.68 -41.73
N ASP A 18 4.51 -22.81 -41.46
CA ASP A 18 3.23 -22.70 -42.15
C ASP A 18 3.34 -22.93 -43.66
N VAL A 19 2.39 -23.71 -44.17
CA VAL A 19 2.12 -24.10 -45.59
C VAL A 19 2.38 -25.58 -45.82
N SER A 20 1.35 -26.40 -45.56
CA SER A 20 0.88 -27.56 -46.35
C SER A 20 0.11 -28.54 -45.46
N ALA A 21 -1.21 -28.64 -45.62
CA ALA A 21 -1.98 -29.73 -45.05
C ALA A 21 -1.62 -31.03 -45.80
N LEU A 22 -0.76 -31.87 -45.21
CA LEU A 22 -0.47 -33.20 -45.72
C LEU A 22 -1.60 -34.16 -45.29
N ASP A 23 -2.22 -34.81 -46.27
CA ASP A 23 -3.28 -35.80 -46.09
C ASP A 23 -2.68 -37.08 -45.47
N THR A 24 -2.59 -37.11 -44.15
CA THR A 24 -2.16 -38.27 -43.37
C THR A 24 -3.37 -39.19 -43.17
N GLY A 25 -3.56 -40.08 -44.14
CA GLY A 25 -4.65 -41.06 -44.14
C GLY A 25 -4.78 -41.77 -42.78
N GLY A 26 -5.84 -41.43 -42.04
CA GLY A 26 -6.34 -42.15 -40.85
C GLY A 26 -5.47 -42.15 -39.57
N ALA A 27 -4.19 -41.78 -39.63
CA ALA A 27 -3.28 -41.86 -38.48
C ALA A 27 -3.17 -40.49 -37.78
N GLY A 28 -3.39 -40.48 -36.46
CA GLY A 28 -3.24 -39.26 -35.67
C GLY A 28 -1.78 -38.85 -35.50
N TYR A 29 -1.49 -37.55 -35.54
CA TYR A 29 -0.13 -37.01 -35.45
C TYR A 29 -0.03 -35.91 -34.40
N PHE A 30 1.13 -35.85 -33.72
CA PHE A 30 1.47 -34.79 -32.77
C PHE A 30 2.39 -33.76 -33.43
N TYR A 31 2.19 -32.49 -33.11
CA TYR A 31 3.08 -31.40 -33.55
C TYR A 31 3.32 -30.40 -32.41
N VAL A 32 4.44 -29.69 -32.52
CA VAL A 32 4.83 -28.61 -31.61
C VAL A 32 5.11 -27.37 -32.46
N GLY A 33 4.39 -26.29 -32.21
CA GLY A 33 4.61 -24.98 -32.83
C GLY A 33 5.28 -24.01 -31.86
N LEU A 34 6.09 -23.10 -32.38
CA LEU A 34 6.69 -22.00 -31.63
C LEU A 34 6.50 -20.73 -32.45
N ASP A 35 5.54 -19.91 -32.06
CA ASP A 35 5.22 -18.66 -32.73
C ASP A 35 5.77 -17.45 -31.96
N TYR A 36 6.26 -16.49 -32.73
CA TYR A 36 6.69 -15.19 -32.25
C TYR A 36 5.75 -14.12 -32.81
N SER A 37 4.93 -13.56 -31.93
CA SER A 37 3.90 -12.58 -32.29
C SER A 37 4.06 -11.31 -31.46
N PRO A 38 4.12 -10.10 -32.03
CA PRO A 38 4.11 -8.89 -31.22
C PRO A 38 2.81 -8.79 -30.42
N ALA A 39 2.91 -8.66 -29.10
CA ALA A 39 1.75 -8.62 -28.20
C ALA A 39 1.41 -7.18 -27.79
N PHE A 40 0.16 -6.79 -28.04
CA PHE A 40 -0.40 -5.52 -27.59
C PHE A 40 -1.09 -5.69 -26.24
N SER A 41 -0.76 -4.83 -25.27
CA SER A 41 -1.39 -4.93 -23.96
C SER A 41 -2.87 -4.55 -24.06
N LYS A 42 -3.75 -5.52 -23.81
CA LYS A 42 -5.19 -5.29 -23.63
C LYS A 42 -5.54 -4.89 -22.20
N ILE A 43 -4.58 -4.95 -21.26
CA ILE A 43 -4.79 -4.61 -19.85
C ILE A 43 -4.67 -3.09 -19.69
N ARG A 44 -5.81 -2.45 -19.43
CA ARG A 44 -5.91 -0.97 -19.29
C ARG A 44 -6.26 -0.51 -17.89
N ASP A 45 -7.06 -1.30 -17.17
CA ASP A 45 -7.59 -0.96 -15.84
C ASP A 45 -7.19 -2.02 -14.82
N PHE A 46 -5.90 -2.02 -14.46
CA PHE A 46 -5.37 -2.90 -13.42
C PHE A 46 -5.52 -2.24 -12.05
N SER A 47 -6.00 -3.01 -11.07
CA SER A 47 -6.14 -2.57 -9.67
C SER A 47 -5.48 -3.57 -8.72
N ILE A 48 -4.93 -3.07 -7.61
CA ILE A 48 -4.31 -3.88 -6.56
C ILE A 48 -5.04 -3.60 -5.26
N ARG A 49 -5.38 -4.65 -4.53
CA ARG A 49 -5.94 -4.59 -3.18
C ARG A 49 -5.47 -5.79 -2.38
N GLU A 50 -5.32 -5.64 -1.07
CA GLU A 50 -5.16 -6.77 -0.17
C GLU A 50 -6.40 -7.68 -0.21
N SER A 51 -6.18 -8.98 -0.08
CA SER A 51 -7.26 -9.98 -0.11
C SER A 51 -8.26 -9.87 1.06
N ASN A 52 -7.83 -9.28 2.18
CA ASN A 52 -8.67 -9.00 3.34
C ASN A 52 -9.58 -7.76 3.16
N GLY A 53 -9.39 -6.97 2.09
CA GLY A 53 -10.16 -5.77 1.81
C GLY A 53 -9.83 -4.55 2.68
N GLU A 54 -8.70 -4.55 3.39
CA GLU A 54 -8.29 -3.43 4.26
C GLU A 54 -7.71 -2.23 3.48
N THR A 55 -7.27 -2.44 2.24
CA THR A 55 -6.76 -1.37 1.37
C THR A 55 -7.86 -0.36 1.03
N LYS A 56 -7.64 0.91 1.41
CA LYS A 56 -8.55 2.02 1.09
C LYS A 56 -8.13 2.76 -0.17
N ALA A 57 -6.83 2.92 -0.39
CA ALA A 57 -6.28 3.59 -1.56
C ALA A 57 -4.88 3.06 -1.91
N VAL A 58 -4.55 3.13 -3.20
CA VAL A 58 -3.23 2.77 -3.73
C VAL A 58 -2.45 4.04 -4.07
N TYR A 59 -1.25 4.19 -3.56
CA TYR A 59 -0.40 5.37 -3.82
C TYR A 59 0.90 4.97 -4.53
N PRO A 60 1.29 5.63 -5.64
CA PRO A 60 2.48 5.27 -6.39
C PRO A 60 3.76 5.82 -5.74
N TYR A 61 4.88 5.12 -5.91
CA TYR A 61 6.19 5.55 -5.42
C TYR A 61 6.77 6.73 -6.21
N LEU A 62 7.44 7.66 -5.53
CA LEU A 62 8.14 8.81 -6.09
C LEU A 62 9.59 8.43 -6.41
N LYS A 63 9.92 8.43 -7.70
CA LYS A 63 11.23 8.07 -8.28
C LYS A 63 12.44 8.68 -7.55
N ASP A 64 13.26 7.81 -6.95
CA ASP A 64 14.56 8.18 -6.36
C ASP A 64 15.73 7.26 -6.74
N GLY A 65 15.49 6.21 -7.55
CA GLY A 65 16.53 5.28 -8.01
C GLY A 65 17.24 4.49 -6.89
N LYS A 66 16.66 4.44 -5.69
CA LYS A 66 17.19 3.76 -4.49
C LYS A 66 16.25 2.62 -4.07
N SER A 67 16.71 1.77 -3.14
CA SER A 67 15.89 0.70 -2.56
C SER A 67 14.56 1.23 -2.04
N VAL A 68 13.49 0.45 -2.25
CA VAL A 68 12.15 0.79 -1.80
C VAL A 68 12.15 0.89 -0.28
N LYS A 69 11.78 2.07 0.22
CA LYS A 69 11.63 2.32 1.66
C LYS A 69 10.21 2.79 1.93
N LEU A 70 9.64 2.27 3.02
CA LEU A 70 8.35 2.72 3.54
C LEU A 70 8.52 4.03 4.30
N GLU A 71 8.85 5.08 3.56
CA GLU A 71 8.98 6.46 4.02
C GLU A 71 7.85 7.28 3.38
N SER A 72 7.13 8.08 4.17
CA SER A 72 5.98 8.88 3.73
C SER A 72 6.28 9.77 2.51
N ASN A 73 7.46 10.40 2.49
CA ASN A 73 7.88 11.31 1.43
C ASN A 73 8.30 10.59 0.13
N LYS A 74 8.24 9.26 0.09
CA LYS A 74 8.54 8.45 -1.10
C LYS A 74 7.29 8.00 -1.85
N PHE A 75 6.10 8.41 -1.43
CA PHE A 75 4.85 8.09 -2.11
C PHE A 75 4.12 9.37 -2.54
N ASP A 76 3.47 9.31 -3.70
CA ASP A 76 2.65 10.41 -4.20
C ASP A 76 1.25 10.33 -3.61
N TRP A 77 1.09 10.95 -2.45
CA TRP A 77 -0.19 11.03 -1.74
C TRP A 77 -1.27 11.87 -2.45
N ASN A 78 -0.91 12.61 -3.52
CA ASN A 78 -1.86 13.44 -4.28
C ASN A 78 -2.56 12.67 -5.40
N THR A 79 -2.06 11.48 -5.75
CA THR A 79 -2.60 10.66 -6.85
C THR A 79 -3.09 9.31 -6.31
N PRO A 80 -4.17 9.28 -5.51
CA PRO A 80 -4.76 8.02 -5.05
C PRO A 80 -5.35 7.24 -6.22
N ASP A 81 -5.22 5.91 -6.17
CA ASP A 81 -5.74 4.95 -7.15
C ASP A 81 -5.37 5.31 -8.61
N PRO A 82 -4.06 5.41 -8.92
CA PRO A 82 -3.62 5.72 -10.27
C PRO A 82 -4.04 4.61 -11.23
N ARG A 83 -4.39 4.97 -12.47
CA ARG A 83 -4.61 3.98 -13.52
C ARG A 83 -3.28 3.33 -13.91
N ILE A 84 -3.18 2.03 -13.69
CA ILE A 84 -1.98 1.24 -14.03
C ILE A 84 -2.15 0.69 -15.43
N GLY A 85 -1.46 1.33 -16.39
CA GLY A 85 -1.39 0.86 -17.77
C GLY A 85 -0.10 0.09 -18.04
N PHE A 86 -0.09 -0.70 -19.12
CA PHE A 86 1.09 -1.42 -19.57
C PHE A 86 1.46 -1.05 -21.01
N LYS A 87 2.76 -1.07 -21.30
CA LYS A 87 3.33 -0.88 -22.63
C LYS A 87 3.14 -2.13 -23.47
N ASP A 88 2.95 -1.93 -24.77
CA ASP A 88 2.97 -3.02 -25.73
C ASP A 88 4.36 -3.67 -25.73
N ASN A 89 4.41 -5.00 -25.82
CA ASN A 89 5.66 -5.72 -25.89
C ASN A 89 5.83 -6.34 -27.28
N MET A 90 6.57 -5.62 -28.13
CA MET A 90 6.92 -6.07 -29.47
C MET A 90 8.00 -7.17 -29.49
N LEU A 91 8.61 -7.52 -28.34
CA LEU A 91 9.84 -8.32 -28.26
C LEU A 91 9.76 -9.64 -27.46
N VAL A 92 8.77 -9.86 -26.58
CA VAL A 92 8.75 -11.03 -25.68
C VAL A 92 7.34 -11.59 -25.48
N ALA A 93 6.74 -12.04 -26.57
CA ALA A 93 5.63 -12.98 -26.54
C ALA A 93 6.09 -14.23 -27.26
N MET A 94 6.29 -15.30 -26.49
CA MET A 94 6.59 -16.63 -27.03
C MET A 94 5.36 -17.48 -26.81
N GLU A 95 4.83 -18.01 -27.90
CA GLU A 95 3.68 -18.91 -27.88
C GLU A 95 4.15 -20.28 -28.30
N GLY A 96 4.05 -21.25 -27.38
CA GLY A 96 4.29 -22.65 -27.69
C GLY A 96 2.97 -23.36 -27.84
N SER A 97 2.74 -24.06 -28.94
CA SER A 97 1.55 -24.89 -29.11
C SER A 97 1.93 -26.36 -29.16
N VAL A 98 1.11 -27.22 -28.55
CA VAL A 98 1.17 -28.66 -28.78
C VAL A 98 -0.18 -29.12 -29.30
N GLY A 99 -0.16 -29.78 -30.46
CA GLY A 99 -1.38 -30.16 -31.16
C GLY A 99 -1.44 -31.63 -31.50
N TYR A 100 -2.66 -32.15 -31.62
CA TYR A 100 -2.96 -33.50 -32.08
C TYR A 100 -4.04 -33.47 -33.15
N GLY A 101 -3.71 -33.95 -34.35
CA GLY A 101 -4.65 -34.05 -35.48
C GLY A 101 -5.16 -35.48 -35.65
N ILE A 102 -6.46 -35.67 -35.90
CA ILE A 102 -7.04 -36.94 -36.38
C ILE A 102 -8.07 -36.67 -37.46
N GLY A 103 -7.90 -37.28 -38.64
CA GLY A 103 -8.98 -37.42 -39.63
C GLY A 103 -9.67 -36.11 -40.03
N GLY A 104 -8.92 -35.01 -40.12
CA GLY A 104 -9.41 -33.67 -40.46
C GLY A 104 -9.74 -32.76 -39.27
N ALA A 105 -9.84 -33.30 -38.05
CA ALA A 105 -9.96 -32.50 -36.82
C ALA A 105 -8.58 -32.25 -36.19
N ARG A 106 -8.39 -31.07 -35.58
CA ARG A 106 -7.17 -30.69 -34.85
C ARG A 106 -7.56 -30.17 -33.47
N VAL A 107 -6.84 -30.62 -32.44
CA VAL A 107 -6.91 -30.10 -31.08
C VAL A 107 -5.54 -29.49 -30.77
N GLU A 108 -5.51 -28.21 -30.41
CA GLU A 108 -4.29 -27.47 -30.10
C GLU A 108 -4.35 -26.95 -28.67
N LEU A 109 -3.27 -27.15 -27.91
CA LEU A 109 -3.03 -26.51 -26.63
C LEU A 109 -1.93 -25.48 -26.81
N GLU A 110 -2.33 -24.21 -26.89
CA GLU A 110 -1.44 -23.04 -26.95
C GLU A 110 -1.08 -22.57 -25.53
N ILE A 111 0.20 -22.30 -25.29
CA ILE A 111 0.73 -21.74 -24.05
C ILE A 111 1.56 -20.51 -24.45
N GLY A 112 0.95 -19.34 -24.32
CA GLY A 112 1.61 -18.04 -24.48
C GLY A 112 2.24 -17.56 -23.19
N TYR A 113 3.49 -17.11 -23.26
CA TYR A 113 4.10 -16.26 -22.24
C TYR A 113 4.31 -14.86 -22.81
N GLU A 114 3.54 -13.91 -22.29
CA GLU A 114 3.70 -12.48 -22.58
C GLU A 114 4.17 -11.75 -21.33
N ARG A 115 5.06 -10.78 -21.51
CA ARG A 115 5.56 -9.93 -20.41
C ARG A 115 5.33 -8.46 -20.72
N PHE A 116 4.45 -7.78 -20.00
CA PHE A 116 4.25 -6.35 -20.21
C PHE A 116 4.98 -5.49 -19.17
N LYS A 117 5.62 -4.40 -19.61
CA LYS A 117 6.20 -3.36 -18.73
C LYS A 117 5.13 -2.33 -18.37
N THR A 118 5.14 -1.78 -17.16
CA THR A 118 4.19 -0.73 -16.75
C THR A 118 4.47 0.61 -17.44
N LYS A 119 3.43 1.39 -17.71
CA LYS A 119 3.50 2.77 -18.21
C LYS A 119 3.68 3.74 -17.05
N GLY A 120 4.56 4.73 -17.22
CA GLY A 120 4.77 5.80 -16.24
C GLY A 120 3.48 6.58 -15.96
N ILE A 121 3.24 6.88 -14.68
CA ILE A 121 2.06 7.65 -14.22
C ILE A 121 2.17 9.14 -14.57
N ARG A 122 3.39 9.62 -14.87
CA ARG A 122 3.63 11.03 -15.24
C ARG A 122 3.59 11.24 -16.76
N ASP A 123 2.47 11.81 -17.15
CA ASP A 123 2.22 12.72 -18.24
C ASP A 123 2.62 12.36 -19.69
N SER A 124 1.67 12.74 -20.51
CA SER A 124 1.36 12.49 -21.90
C SER A 124 2.32 13.10 -22.93
N GLY A 125 3.61 13.20 -22.66
CA GLY A 125 4.51 13.91 -23.58
C GLY A 125 5.99 13.62 -23.37
N SER A 126 6.58 12.93 -24.35
CA SER A 126 8.02 12.78 -24.59
C SER A 126 8.80 11.90 -23.60
N LYS A 127 9.17 10.72 -24.11
CA LYS A 127 9.90 9.61 -23.47
C LYS A 127 9.07 8.91 -22.41
N GLU A 128 8.51 7.77 -22.80
CA GLU A 128 7.94 6.80 -21.88
C GLU A 128 9.05 6.23 -20.98
N ASP A 129 9.44 6.97 -19.95
CA ASP A 129 10.30 6.46 -18.90
C ASP A 129 9.62 5.24 -18.25
N GLU A 130 10.39 4.19 -17.99
CA GLU A 130 9.90 3.03 -17.26
C GLU A 130 9.31 3.48 -15.92
N ALA A 131 8.06 3.09 -15.65
CA ALA A 131 7.36 3.47 -14.42
C ALA A 131 8.01 2.80 -13.22
N ASP A 132 8.01 3.48 -12.08
CA ASP A 132 8.15 2.81 -10.81
C ASP A 132 6.93 1.92 -10.62
N THR A 133 7.18 0.61 -10.48
CA THR A 133 6.16 -0.43 -10.33
C THR A 133 5.72 -0.61 -8.89
N VAL A 134 6.11 0.32 -8.02
CA VAL A 134 6.00 0.20 -6.57
C VAL A 134 4.81 1.03 -6.09
N TYR A 135 3.94 0.39 -5.32
CA TYR A 135 2.70 0.98 -4.82
C TYR A 135 2.57 0.71 -3.32
N LEU A 136 2.17 1.72 -2.55
CA LEU A 136 1.74 1.59 -1.17
C LEU A 136 0.24 1.28 -1.14
N LEU A 137 -0.13 0.21 -0.45
CA LEU A 137 -1.52 -0.11 -0.13
C LEU A 137 -1.84 0.57 1.21
N ALA A 138 -2.39 1.77 1.14
CA ALA A 138 -2.72 2.53 2.34
C ALA A 138 -4.04 2.03 2.94
N LYS A 139 -4.03 1.86 4.26
CA LYS A 139 -5.20 1.50 5.06
C LYS A 139 -5.88 2.76 5.61
N GLU A 140 -6.88 2.56 6.47
CA GLU A 140 -7.86 3.56 6.89
C GLU A 140 -7.23 4.78 7.58
N LEU A 141 -6.33 4.61 8.55
CA LEU A 141 -5.71 5.71 9.30
C LEU A 141 -4.85 6.59 8.40
N ALA A 142 -3.99 5.99 7.57
CA ALA A 142 -3.14 6.74 6.66
C ALA A 142 -3.96 7.51 5.61
N TYR A 143 -4.98 6.88 5.05
CA TYR A 143 -5.88 7.50 4.08
C TYR A 143 -6.69 8.66 4.69
N ASP A 144 -7.28 8.45 5.88
CA ASP A 144 -8.16 9.44 6.52
C ASP A 144 -7.38 10.69 6.99
N VAL A 145 -6.12 10.54 7.42
CA VAL A 145 -5.25 11.68 7.77
C VAL A 145 -4.98 12.58 6.55
N VAL A 146 -4.56 11.99 5.43
CA VAL A 146 -4.21 12.75 4.22
C VAL A 146 -5.44 13.39 3.60
N SER A 147 -6.56 12.66 3.52
CA SER A 147 -7.82 13.15 2.98
C SER A 147 -8.55 14.13 3.92
N GLY A 148 -8.13 14.23 5.19
CA GLY A 148 -8.73 15.13 6.17
C GLY A 148 -10.07 14.64 6.73
N GLN A 149 -10.39 13.36 6.60
CA GLN A 149 -11.62 12.75 7.10
C GLN A 149 -11.59 12.58 8.63
N THR A 150 -11.80 13.69 9.34
CA THR A 150 -11.61 13.76 10.81
C THR A 150 -12.50 12.77 11.58
N ASP A 151 -13.76 12.61 11.19
CA ASP A 151 -14.69 11.72 11.90
C ASP A 151 -14.39 10.24 11.65
N ASN A 152 -14.01 9.88 10.42
CA ASN A 152 -13.60 8.52 10.08
C ASN A 152 -12.28 8.16 10.78
N LEU A 153 -11.30 9.08 10.75
CA LEU A 153 -10.04 8.92 11.47
C LEU A 153 -10.28 8.74 12.97
N ALA A 154 -11.16 9.53 13.58
CA ALA A 154 -11.49 9.39 15.00
C ALA A 154 -12.12 8.04 15.32
N ALA A 155 -13.01 7.55 14.45
CA ALA A 155 -13.64 6.24 14.62
C ALA A 155 -12.64 5.08 14.45
N ALA A 156 -11.71 5.18 13.51
CA ALA A 156 -10.65 4.21 13.29
C ALA A 156 -9.64 4.22 14.46
N LEU A 157 -9.16 5.40 14.87
CA LEU A 157 -8.27 5.55 16.03
C LEU A 157 -8.91 5.01 17.32
N ALA A 158 -10.21 5.18 17.51
CA ALA A 158 -10.91 4.66 18.70
C ALA A 158 -10.86 3.11 18.78
N LYS A 159 -10.71 2.42 17.65
CA LYS A 159 -10.55 0.95 17.59
C LYS A 159 -9.09 0.52 17.77
N THR A 160 -8.14 1.44 17.61
CA THR A 160 -6.71 1.18 17.78
C THR A 160 -6.36 0.98 19.25
N SER A 161 -5.49 0.00 19.54
CA SER A 161 -5.07 -0.28 20.90
C SER A 161 -4.25 0.87 21.48
N ARG A 162 -4.35 1.07 22.81
CA ARG A 162 -3.54 2.06 23.52
C ARG A 162 -2.04 1.86 23.28
N ASN A 163 -1.59 0.61 23.18
CA ASN A 163 -0.18 0.30 22.97
C ASN A 163 0.30 0.76 21.59
N ASP A 164 -0.52 0.59 20.56
CA ASP A 164 -0.15 1.04 19.20
C ASP A 164 -0.09 2.56 19.13
N ILE A 165 -0.97 3.27 19.83
CA ILE A 165 -0.92 4.74 19.94
C ILE A 165 0.34 5.20 20.69
N ILE A 166 0.77 4.47 21.73
CA ILE A 166 2.03 4.73 22.42
C ILE A 166 3.21 4.58 21.44
N GLN A 167 3.22 3.54 20.60
CA GLN A 167 4.27 3.34 19.60
C GLN A 167 4.26 4.43 18.52
N PHE A 168 3.08 4.80 18.03
CA PHE A 168 2.92 5.91 17.10
C PHE A 168 3.45 7.22 17.69
N ALA A 169 3.06 7.57 18.92
CA ALA A 169 3.55 8.77 19.59
C ALA A 169 5.08 8.75 19.81
N LYS A 170 5.68 7.58 20.08
CA LYS A 170 7.15 7.43 20.12
C LYS A 170 7.79 7.69 18.76
N ALA A 171 7.21 7.14 17.70
CA ALA A 171 7.73 7.34 16.35
C ALA A 171 7.64 8.80 15.90
N VAL A 172 6.55 9.50 16.24
CA VAL A 172 6.38 10.94 15.96
C VAL A 172 7.43 11.77 16.72
N GLU A 173 7.59 11.54 18.03
CA GLU A 173 8.59 12.25 18.85
C GLU A 173 10.01 12.12 18.27
N ILE A 174 10.41 10.89 17.92
CA ILE A 174 11.77 10.61 17.43
C ILE A 174 11.99 11.19 16.03
N SER A 175 11.00 11.06 15.15
CA SER A 175 11.20 11.37 13.72
C SER A 175 10.88 12.82 13.38
N HIS A 176 9.86 13.40 14.03
CA HIS A 176 9.29 14.70 13.70
C HIS A 176 8.84 15.45 14.97
N PRO A 177 9.78 15.93 15.80
CA PRO A 177 9.47 16.61 17.06
C PRO A 177 8.64 17.89 16.87
N ASP A 178 8.65 18.50 15.69
CA ASP A 178 7.82 19.67 15.39
C ASP A 178 6.35 19.32 15.16
N ILE A 179 6.05 18.10 14.69
CA ILE A 179 4.69 17.55 14.62
C ILE A 179 4.22 17.18 16.04
N ASP A 180 5.08 16.54 16.84
CA ASP A 180 4.78 16.18 18.23
C ASP A 180 4.25 17.38 19.03
N LYS A 181 4.91 18.54 18.92
CA LYS A 181 4.54 19.80 19.60
C LYS A 181 3.16 20.34 19.21
N LYS A 182 2.61 19.97 18.04
CA LYS A 182 1.31 20.46 17.55
C LYS A 182 0.14 19.60 18.01
N VAL A 183 0.40 18.31 18.23
CA VAL A 183 -0.61 17.31 18.56
C VAL A 183 -0.72 17.17 20.08
N CYS A 184 -1.94 17.14 20.60
CA CYS A 184 -2.20 17.17 22.04
C CYS A 184 -1.48 18.34 22.74
N ALA A 185 -1.35 19.47 22.05
CA ALA A 185 -0.75 20.66 22.62
C ALA A 185 -1.68 21.29 23.64
N ILE A 186 -1.20 21.55 24.86
CA ILE A 186 -1.97 22.28 25.89
C ILE A 186 -1.76 23.78 25.70
N ALA A 187 -2.83 24.56 25.72
CA ALA A 187 -2.77 26.01 25.49
C ALA A 187 -2.06 26.80 26.61
N ASN A 188 -2.25 26.43 27.88
CA ASN A 188 -1.65 27.13 29.03
C ASN A 188 -0.70 26.22 29.81
N THR A 189 0.57 26.21 29.43
CA THR A 189 1.58 25.27 29.94
C THR A 189 2.31 25.76 31.19
N SER A 190 2.07 27.01 31.61
CA SER A 190 2.66 27.56 32.84
C SER A 190 1.94 27.05 34.08
N SER A 191 0.63 26.74 33.97
CA SER A 191 -0.18 26.22 35.07
C SER A 191 -0.69 24.80 34.85
N ASN A 192 -0.83 24.34 33.60
CA ASN A 192 -1.54 23.08 33.32
C ASN A 192 -0.59 21.96 32.86
N LYS A 193 -0.84 20.77 33.41
CA LYS A 193 -0.03 19.56 33.19
C LYS A 193 -0.94 18.36 32.91
N TYR A 194 -0.37 17.35 32.26
CA TYR A 194 -1.01 16.05 32.03
C TYR A 194 -0.93 15.13 33.25
N GLY A 195 -1.90 14.21 33.32
CA GLY A 195 -1.91 13.10 34.28
C GLY A 195 -2.72 13.39 35.53
N ALA A 196 -2.90 12.33 36.32
CA ALA A 196 -3.64 12.36 37.58
C ALA A 196 -2.68 12.48 38.77
N GLY A 197 -2.82 13.57 39.54
CA GLY A 197 -2.24 13.66 40.88
C GLY A 197 -2.83 12.60 41.82
N THR A 198 -2.17 12.34 42.94
CA THR A 198 -2.52 11.26 43.89
C THR A 198 -3.89 11.39 44.56
N ALA A 199 -4.59 12.52 44.41
CA ALA A 199 -5.88 12.80 45.07
C ALA A 199 -7.08 13.03 44.13
N SER A 200 -6.89 13.06 42.80
CA SER A 200 -7.95 13.40 41.84
C SER A 200 -7.82 12.58 40.56
N ASN A 201 -8.94 12.26 39.90
CA ASN A 201 -8.95 11.89 38.48
C ASN A 201 -8.45 13.12 37.69
N GLY A 202 -7.13 13.28 37.53
CA GLY A 202 -6.58 14.43 36.82
C GLY A 202 -6.92 14.41 35.34
N VAL A 203 -6.37 15.36 34.59
CA VAL A 203 -6.78 15.57 33.20
C VAL A 203 -6.12 14.52 32.31
N LEU A 204 -6.94 13.59 31.83
CA LEU A 204 -6.55 12.47 30.96
C LEU A 204 -6.89 12.74 29.49
N LYS A 205 -7.17 14.00 29.12
CA LYS A 205 -7.66 14.35 27.79
C LYS A 205 -6.59 15.01 26.94
N CYS A 206 -6.35 14.51 25.74
CA CYS A 206 -5.44 15.10 24.75
C CYS A 206 -5.81 16.57 24.49
N GLY A 207 -4.84 17.46 24.62
CA GLY A 207 -4.98 18.92 24.48
C GLY A 207 -5.45 19.65 25.74
N GLU A 208 -5.80 18.94 26.81
CA GLU A 208 -6.25 19.52 28.07
C GLU A 208 -5.31 19.13 29.21
N GLY A 209 -4.97 20.07 30.09
CA GLY A 209 -4.23 19.81 31.32
C GLY A 209 -4.89 20.48 32.52
N GLY A 210 -4.50 20.05 33.71
CA GLY A 210 -4.95 20.63 34.97
C GLY A 210 -3.78 21.12 35.82
N SER A 211 -4.08 22.00 36.77
CA SER A 211 -3.12 22.47 37.80
C SER A 211 -2.50 21.33 38.60
N ASP A 212 -3.28 20.28 38.81
CA ASP A 212 -2.93 19.13 39.64
C ASP A 212 -2.28 18.00 38.81
N GLY A 213 -1.92 18.28 37.56
CA GLY A 213 -1.28 17.33 36.67
C GLY A 213 0.15 17.00 37.10
N THR A 214 0.60 15.81 36.73
CA THR A 214 1.89 15.25 37.13
C THR A 214 3.07 15.70 36.27
N GLY A 215 2.83 16.18 35.04
CA GLY A 215 3.90 16.70 34.19
C GLY A 215 3.46 17.14 32.79
N PRO A 216 4.33 17.82 32.02
CA PRO A 216 5.73 18.10 32.34
C PRO A 216 5.93 19.21 33.38
N GLY A 217 7.08 19.23 34.05
CA GLY A 217 7.41 20.21 35.10
C GLY A 217 7.53 21.66 34.60
N SER A 218 8.10 21.85 33.39
CA SER A 218 8.23 23.14 32.70
C SER A 218 8.41 22.92 31.19
N GLY A 219 7.69 23.67 30.35
CA GLY A 219 7.78 23.58 28.89
C GLY A 219 6.44 23.27 28.22
N ALA A 220 6.41 23.31 26.88
CA ALA A 220 5.19 23.02 26.12
C ALA A 220 4.77 21.54 26.30
N ALA A 221 3.53 21.31 26.73
CA ALA A 221 2.96 19.97 26.76
C ALA A 221 2.43 19.61 25.36
N ALA A 222 2.67 18.36 24.96
CA ALA A 222 2.57 17.87 23.59
C ALA A 222 2.21 16.38 23.58
N LEU A 223 2.18 15.73 22.41
CA LEU A 223 1.81 14.32 22.26
C LEU A 223 2.71 13.39 23.08
N VAL A 224 4.02 13.63 23.13
CA VAL A 224 4.98 12.92 24.01
C VAL A 224 4.55 12.94 25.48
N HIS A 225 4.03 14.08 25.96
CA HIS A 225 3.62 14.24 27.35
C HIS A 225 2.29 13.54 27.63
N PHE A 226 1.34 13.63 26.69
CA PHE A 226 0.12 12.83 26.77
C PHE A 226 0.45 11.33 26.82
N ARG A 227 1.41 10.87 26.02
CA ARG A 227 1.91 9.48 26.07
C ARG A 227 2.49 9.12 27.44
N GLN A 228 3.46 9.88 27.93
CA GLN A 228 4.22 9.55 29.15
C GLN A 228 3.37 9.61 30.42
N TYR A 229 2.52 10.63 30.54
CA TYR A 229 1.80 10.94 31.78
C TYR A 229 0.36 10.39 31.81
N VAL A 230 -0.19 9.97 30.66
CA VAL A 230 -1.55 9.41 30.56
C VAL A 230 -1.52 7.99 30.02
N LEU A 231 -1.05 7.78 28.78
CA LEU A 231 -1.17 6.49 28.10
C LEU A 231 -0.31 5.40 28.74
N GLU A 232 0.96 5.70 29.04
CA GLU A 232 1.89 4.77 29.71
C GLU A 232 1.50 4.47 31.16
N LYS A 233 0.58 5.26 31.75
CA LYS A 233 -0.05 4.98 33.05
C LYS A 233 -1.29 4.09 32.95
N GLY A 234 -1.61 3.60 31.75
CA GLY A 234 -2.72 2.70 31.53
C GLY A 234 -4.10 3.38 31.53
N LYS A 235 -4.16 4.67 31.21
CA LYS A 235 -5.40 5.48 31.21
C LYS A 235 -5.57 6.26 29.91
N GLY A 236 -6.74 6.89 29.74
CA GLY A 236 -6.95 7.95 28.74
C GLY A 236 -7.01 7.47 27.29
N TRP A 237 -7.35 6.22 27.03
CA TRP A 237 -7.58 5.74 25.66
C TRP A 237 -8.66 4.67 25.59
N PRO A 238 -9.59 4.73 24.61
CA PRO A 238 -9.76 5.77 23.57
C PRO A 238 -10.45 7.05 24.06
N GLY A 239 -10.89 7.08 25.32
CA GLY A 239 -11.52 8.22 25.96
C GLY A 239 -10.83 8.63 27.26
N SER A 240 -11.19 9.82 27.77
CA SER A 240 -10.63 10.43 28.97
C SER A 240 -11.24 9.91 30.27
N GLU A 241 -12.31 9.10 30.18
CA GLU A 241 -13.06 8.55 31.32
C GLU A 241 -13.68 9.64 32.22
N LYS A 242 -13.81 10.88 31.71
CA LYS A 242 -14.38 12.03 32.44
C LYS A 242 -15.89 11.87 32.68
N THR A 243 -16.60 11.28 31.73
CA THR A 243 -18.03 10.96 31.82
C THR A 243 -18.32 9.59 31.19
N ILE A 244 -19.47 8.99 31.53
CA ILE A 244 -19.93 7.72 30.93
C ILE A 244 -20.14 7.85 29.40
N THR A 245 -20.39 9.07 28.90
CA THR A 245 -20.67 9.35 27.49
C THR A 245 -19.43 9.70 26.65
N ASP A 246 -18.31 10.05 27.30
CA ASP A 246 -17.07 10.43 26.62
C ASP A 246 -16.17 9.21 26.35
N THR A 247 -16.70 8.24 25.60
CA THR A 247 -16.01 6.98 25.34
C THR A 247 -14.81 7.14 24.40
N ASN A 248 -14.84 8.12 23.48
CA ASN A 248 -13.85 8.28 22.40
C ASN A 248 -13.34 9.73 22.23
N ASP A 249 -13.46 10.57 23.25
CA ASP A 249 -13.09 11.99 23.16
C ASP A 249 -11.58 12.21 22.90
N ASN A 250 -10.70 11.32 23.39
CA ASN A 250 -9.27 11.36 23.09
C ASN A 250 -8.96 10.97 21.65
N ALA A 251 -9.59 9.92 21.14
CA ALA A 251 -9.47 9.57 19.72
C ALA A 251 -9.93 10.73 18.82
N LYS A 252 -11.03 11.41 19.18
CA LYS A 252 -11.51 12.62 18.47
C LYS A 252 -10.54 13.79 18.58
N ALA A 253 -9.96 14.02 19.75
CA ALA A 253 -8.99 15.10 19.95
C ALA A 253 -7.71 14.87 19.14
N VAL A 254 -7.16 13.65 19.16
CA VAL A 254 -5.99 13.28 18.35
C VAL A 254 -6.32 13.42 16.86
N ALA A 255 -7.44 12.86 16.40
CA ALA A 255 -7.86 12.99 15.00
C ALA A 255 -7.99 14.45 14.56
N GLY A 256 -8.64 15.28 15.37
CA GLY A 256 -8.81 16.70 15.11
C GLY A 256 -7.48 17.45 15.00
N ASP A 257 -6.51 17.12 15.86
CA ASP A 257 -5.18 17.72 15.80
C ASP A 257 -4.41 17.27 14.54
N LEU A 258 -4.45 15.98 14.20
CA LEU A 258 -3.79 15.44 13.01
C LEU A 258 -4.36 16.01 11.71
N THR A 259 -5.67 16.26 11.64
CA THR A 259 -6.30 16.76 10.41
C THR A 259 -6.37 18.28 10.31
N LYS A 260 -6.41 19.01 11.43
CA LYS A 260 -6.65 20.47 11.43
C LYS A 260 -5.43 21.30 11.78
N LYS A 261 -4.49 20.79 12.59
CA LYS A 261 -3.30 21.56 13.02
C LYS A 261 -2.07 21.32 12.15
N LEU A 262 -2.10 20.28 11.33
CA LEU A 262 -0.99 19.89 10.46
C LEU A 262 -1.16 20.42 9.04
N THR A 263 -0.05 20.78 8.41
CA THR A 263 -0.01 21.10 6.97
C THR A 263 -0.19 19.82 6.13
N LEU A 264 -0.40 19.97 4.81
CA LEU A 264 -0.50 18.81 3.92
C LEU A 264 0.76 17.93 3.98
N GLU A 265 1.95 18.54 4.00
CA GLU A 265 3.23 17.83 4.11
C GLU A 265 3.36 17.09 5.45
N GLU A 266 2.91 17.69 6.55
CA GLU A 266 2.94 17.05 7.86
C GLU A 266 1.94 15.87 7.94
N LYS A 267 0.80 15.99 7.25
CA LYS A 267 -0.19 14.90 7.14
C LYS A 267 0.38 13.69 6.41
N THR A 268 1.08 13.88 5.29
CA THR A 268 1.70 12.75 4.56
C THR A 268 2.75 12.06 5.42
N ILE A 269 3.52 12.83 6.20
CA ILE A 269 4.46 12.30 7.19
C ILE A 269 3.74 11.42 8.23
N VAL A 270 2.69 11.95 8.85
CA VAL A 270 1.90 11.20 9.83
C VAL A 270 1.28 9.95 9.22
N ALA A 271 0.77 10.02 7.99
CA ALA A 271 0.19 8.88 7.30
C ALA A 271 1.20 7.75 7.10
N GLY A 272 2.43 8.05 6.69
CA GLY A 272 3.49 7.04 6.61
C GLY A 272 3.88 6.47 7.98
N LEU A 273 3.86 7.27 9.05
CA LEU A 273 4.11 6.77 10.41
C LEU A 273 2.98 5.85 10.90
N LEU A 274 1.71 6.18 10.63
CA LEU A 274 0.56 5.33 10.95
C LEU A 274 0.60 4.01 10.19
N ALA A 275 0.89 4.06 8.88
CA ALA A 275 1.10 2.88 8.07
C ALA A 275 2.22 2.00 8.64
N LYS A 276 3.33 2.60 9.06
CA LYS A 276 4.49 1.86 9.59
C LYS A 276 4.28 1.29 10.99
N THR A 277 3.55 1.99 11.87
CA THR A 277 3.50 1.65 13.31
C THR A 277 2.23 0.94 13.73
N ILE A 278 1.10 1.19 13.06
CA ILE A 278 -0.22 0.69 13.47
C ILE A 278 -0.77 -0.27 12.42
N GLU A 279 -0.84 0.17 11.17
CA GLU A 279 -1.64 -0.52 10.16
C GLU A 279 -0.87 -1.63 9.41
N GLY A 280 0.47 -1.57 9.42
CA GLY A 280 1.31 -2.48 8.66
C GLY A 280 1.16 -2.25 7.16
N GLY A 281 1.60 -1.07 6.68
CA GLY A 281 1.52 -0.71 5.27
C GLY A 281 2.24 -1.73 4.39
N GLU A 282 1.53 -2.29 3.42
CA GLU A 282 2.10 -3.20 2.43
C GLU A 282 2.58 -2.40 1.22
N VAL A 283 3.77 -2.76 0.73
CA VAL A 283 4.32 -2.18 -0.49
C VAL A 283 4.49 -3.28 -1.53
N VAL A 284 3.85 -3.09 -2.67
CA VAL A 284 3.80 -4.07 -3.77
C VAL A 284 4.61 -3.54 -4.95
N GLU A 285 5.48 -4.37 -5.51
CA GLU A 285 6.21 -4.09 -6.75
C GLU A 285 5.69 -4.97 -7.90
N ILE A 286 5.08 -4.37 -8.93
CA ILE A 286 4.62 -5.08 -10.14
C ILE A 286 5.75 -5.18 -11.18
N ARG A 287 6.59 -6.22 -11.14
CA ARG A 287 7.68 -6.35 -12.12
C ARG A 287 7.24 -6.76 -13.52
N ALA A 288 6.11 -7.45 -13.63
CA ALA A 288 5.54 -7.95 -14.87
C ALA A 288 4.10 -8.47 -14.64
N VAL A 289 3.30 -8.47 -15.70
CA VAL A 289 2.05 -9.23 -15.78
C VAL A 289 2.15 -10.20 -16.95
N SER A 290 1.65 -11.41 -16.77
CA SER A 290 1.59 -12.45 -17.79
C SER A 290 0.17 -13.00 -17.90
N SER A 291 -0.26 -13.31 -19.11
CA SER A 291 -1.56 -13.91 -19.41
C SER A 291 -1.38 -15.21 -20.17
N THR A 292 -2.17 -16.22 -19.82
CA THR A 292 -2.28 -17.48 -20.55
C THR A 292 -3.73 -17.63 -20.97
N PHE A 293 -3.97 -17.92 -22.25
CA PHE A 293 -5.32 -18.17 -22.76
C PHE A 293 -5.42 -19.61 -23.26
N THR A 294 -6.60 -20.19 -23.12
CA THR A 294 -6.94 -21.50 -23.70
C THR A 294 -7.94 -21.27 -24.81
N LYS A 295 -7.60 -21.65 -26.04
CA LYS A 295 -8.50 -21.63 -27.18
C LYS A 295 -9.06 -23.04 -27.36
N THR A 296 -10.38 -23.17 -27.24
CA THR A 296 -11.13 -24.42 -27.50
C THR A 296 -11.85 -24.34 -28.82
#